data_AF-A0A1V0A0F3-F1
#
_entry.id   AF-A0A1V0A0F3-F1
#
_cell.length_a   1.000
_cell.length_b   1.000
_cell.length_c   1.000
_cell.angle_alpha   90.00
_cell.angle_beta   90.00
_cell.angle_gamma   90.00
#
_symmetry.space_group_name_H-M   'P 1'
#
loop_
_entity.id
_entity.type
_entity.pdbx_description
1 polymer ?
#
loop_
_entity_poly.entity_id
_entity_poly.type
_entity_poly.pdbx_seq_one_letter_code
_entity_poly.pdbx_strand_id
1 'polypeptide(L)'
;MNAPDPPKGGRRAALLLAVITPVIAELTLGNPPLSRIWLMLLWIPIYGAGTVLIRELVRRRRGGWPSILLLGLAYGIVEEGLALQALSSPTMYGVAGWAPRILGLNSAYAELNLPYHAVFSVALPILLTDLAFPSLRERPYLKRTGVVVAAVVFVLGGVLLRLTVAASIDPGYQAPAVVPAAYVAAVALLAVVALGVLPSRPAPRTGSHPAPEPASRPKPSGAAPVPWVAGVLGAGVGFGYLALLFPFGGAVRPAFTHGGWVAVPMLVAAAVAVTAGWLVRRWAASGGWTDRHSLFLTGGALAGHTAFGVVANAATLADKLELSALGVVMIALLALLGRRTEKTARKISRRM
;
A
#
# COMPACT_ATOMS: atom_id res chain seq x y z
N MET A 1 25.47 24.90 -5.68
CA MET A 1 25.42 23.57 -6.34
C MET A 1 24.09 23.42 -7.04
N ASN A 2 24.07 23.45 -8.37
CA ASN A 2 22.85 23.28 -9.15
C ASN A 2 22.25 21.88 -8.88
N ALA A 3 20.94 21.84 -8.58
CA ALA A 3 20.26 20.57 -8.34
C ALA A 3 20.32 19.71 -9.61
N PRO A 4 20.82 18.47 -9.54
CA PRO A 4 20.96 17.61 -10.71
C PRO A 4 19.65 17.55 -11.48
N ASP A 5 19.74 17.47 -12.80
CA ASP A 5 18.56 17.42 -13.67
C ASP A 5 17.61 16.31 -13.26
N PRO A 6 16.29 16.56 -13.36
CA PRO A 6 15.32 15.57 -12.94
C PRO A 6 15.52 14.34 -13.83
N PRO A 7 15.61 13.13 -13.25
CA PRO A 7 15.89 11.95 -14.04
C PRO A 7 14.80 11.80 -15.10
N LYS A 8 15.20 11.50 -16.34
CA LYS A 8 14.29 11.41 -17.49
C LYS A 8 13.12 10.47 -17.14
N GLY A 9 11.90 11.00 -17.17
CA GLY A 9 10.67 10.26 -16.83
C GLY A 9 10.21 10.34 -15.37
N GLY A 10 10.96 10.98 -14.46
CA GLY A 10 10.61 11.08 -13.04
C GLY A 10 9.24 11.70 -12.76
N ARG A 11 8.89 12.79 -13.45
CA ARG A 11 7.55 13.41 -13.33
C ARG A 11 6.43 12.45 -13.75
N ARG A 12 6.64 11.66 -14.82
CA ARG A 12 5.65 10.67 -15.29
C ARG A 12 5.48 9.53 -14.29
N ALA A 13 6.57 9.07 -13.68
CA ALA A 13 6.52 8.04 -12.64
C ALA A 13 5.79 8.55 -11.38
N ALA A 14 6.06 9.79 -10.95
CA ALA A 14 5.37 10.39 -9.81
C ALA A 14 3.86 10.60 -10.09
N LEU A 15 3.50 11.07 -11.28
CA LEU A 15 2.10 11.22 -11.68
C LEU A 15 1.38 9.88 -11.78
N LEU A 16 2.03 8.86 -12.37
CA LEU A 16 1.47 7.52 -12.41
C LEU A 16 1.21 7.02 -10.99
N LEU A 17 2.21 7.11 -10.10
CA LEU A 17 2.08 6.69 -8.71
C LEU A 17 0.93 7.43 -8.02
N ALA A 18 0.86 8.75 -8.17
CA ALA A 18 -0.18 9.55 -7.55
C ALA A 18 -1.61 9.15 -7.99
N VAL A 19 -1.79 8.79 -9.26
CA VAL A 19 -3.10 8.40 -9.81
C VAL A 19 -3.45 6.96 -9.49
N ILE A 20 -2.53 6.00 -9.68
CA ILE A 20 -2.86 4.58 -9.46
C ILE A 20 -3.09 4.27 -7.98
N THR A 21 -2.54 5.09 -7.07
CA THR A 21 -2.64 4.84 -5.63
C THR A 21 -4.08 4.79 -5.14
N PRO A 22 -4.89 5.87 -5.24
CA PRO A 22 -6.29 5.81 -4.79
C PRO A 22 -7.17 4.94 -5.70
N VAL A 23 -6.78 4.72 -6.97
CA VAL A 23 -7.47 3.74 -7.83
C VAL A 23 -7.35 2.33 -7.24
N ILE A 24 -6.15 1.91 -6.84
CA ILE A 24 -5.89 0.60 -6.23
C ILE A 24 -6.47 0.53 -4.81
N ALA A 25 -6.26 1.58 -4.02
CA ALA A 25 -6.65 1.57 -2.62
C ALA A 25 -8.16 1.64 -2.44
N GLU A 26 -8.90 2.26 -3.36
CA GLU A 26 -10.30 2.59 -3.08
C GLU A 26 -11.21 2.16 -4.21
N LEU A 27 -10.93 2.61 -5.44
CA LEU A 27 -11.81 2.32 -6.58
C LEU A 27 -11.91 0.82 -6.89
N THR A 28 -10.78 0.10 -6.88
CA THR A 28 -10.79 -1.36 -7.11
C THR A 28 -11.26 -2.15 -5.89
N LEU A 29 -11.46 -1.51 -4.74
CA LEU A 29 -12.12 -2.09 -3.57
C LEU A 29 -13.65 -1.88 -3.61
N GLY A 30 -14.14 -1.01 -4.49
CA GLY A 30 -15.56 -0.65 -4.61
C GLY A 30 -16.03 0.43 -3.65
N ASN A 31 -15.11 1.19 -3.03
CA ASN A 31 -15.45 2.32 -2.18
C ASN A 31 -14.75 3.57 -2.75
N PRO A 32 -15.44 4.50 -3.44
CA PRO A 32 -16.87 4.59 -3.61
C PRO A 32 -17.28 3.77 -4.86
N PRO A 33 -18.58 3.66 -5.16
CA PRO A 33 -19.01 3.12 -6.46
C PRO A 33 -18.50 3.98 -7.62
N LEU A 34 -18.38 3.40 -8.82
CA LEU A 34 -17.88 4.09 -10.02
C LEU A 34 -18.72 5.32 -10.40
N SER A 35 -20.02 5.31 -10.07
CA SER A 35 -20.91 6.47 -10.21
C SER A 35 -20.42 7.72 -9.46
N ARG A 36 -19.55 7.55 -8.45
CA ARG A 36 -18.93 8.63 -7.66
C ARG A 36 -17.42 8.72 -7.87
N ILE A 37 -16.91 8.28 -9.03
CA ILE A 37 -15.48 8.34 -9.37
C ILE A 37 -14.88 9.75 -9.24
N TRP A 38 -15.68 10.81 -9.29
CA TRP A 38 -15.23 12.18 -9.06
C TRP A 38 -14.61 12.40 -7.67
N LEU A 39 -14.95 11.56 -6.66
CA LEU A 39 -14.30 11.57 -5.33
C LEU A 39 -12.81 11.24 -5.39
N MET A 40 -12.33 10.64 -6.48
CA MET A 40 -10.91 10.45 -6.74
C MET A 40 -10.13 11.77 -6.72
N LEU A 41 -10.76 12.89 -7.12
CA LEU A 41 -10.15 14.22 -7.07
C LEU A 41 -9.86 14.68 -5.64
N LEU A 42 -10.68 14.25 -4.67
CA LEU A 42 -10.50 14.51 -3.25
C LEU A 42 -9.41 13.60 -2.65
N TRP A 43 -9.26 12.39 -3.17
CA TRP A 43 -8.34 11.40 -2.60
C TRP A 43 -6.94 11.42 -3.21
N ILE A 44 -6.77 11.85 -4.46
CA ILE A 44 -5.43 12.02 -5.06
C ILE A 44 -4.51 12.91 -4.20
N PRO A 45 -4.97 14.04 -3.63
CA PRO A 45 -4.16 14.83 -2.72
C PRO A 45 -3.63 14.09 -1.49
N ILE A 46 -4.43 13.23 -0.86
CA ILE A 46 -4.00 12.50 0.34
C ILE A 46 -3.28 11.19 -0.01
N TYR A 47 -3.94 10.27 -0.73
CA TYR A 47 -3.37 8.99 -1.16
C TYR A 47 -2.19 9.19 -2.11
N GLY A 48 -2.43 9.91 -3.20
CA GLY A 48 -1.45 10.05 -4.27
C GLY A 48 -0.21 10.81 -3.84
N ALA A 49 -0.38 11.98 -3.23
CA ALA A 49 0.76 12.77 -2.76
C ALA A 49 1.44 12.14 -1.55
N GLY A 50 0.69 11.51 -0.63
CA GLY A 50 1.23 10.76 0.50
C GLY A 50 2.14 9.62 0.06
N THR A 51 1.69 8.79 -0.89
CA THR A 51 2.49 7.67 -1.40
C THR A 51 3.71 8.15 -2.20
N VAL A 52 3.59 9.22 -2.99
CA VAL A 52 4.76 9.86 -3.63
C VAL A 52 5.75 10.37 -2.60
N LEU A 53 5.30 11.03 -1.53
CA LEU A 53 6.15 11.55 -0.46
C LEU A 53 6.90 10.43 0.25
N ILE A 54 6.21 9.38 0.68
CA ILE A 54 6.80 8.20 1.32
C ILE A 54 7.92 7.64 0.45
N ARG A 55 7.61 7.40 -0.82
CA ARG A 55 8.56 6.83 -1.79
C ARG A 55 9.78 7.72 -1.96
N GLU A 56 9.59 9.04 -2.07
CA GLU A 56 10.70 9.99 -2.18
C GLU A 56 11.58 10.03 -0.94
N LEU A 57 10.99 10.01 0.26
CA LEU A 57 11.73 10.02 1.53
C LEU A 57 12.58 8.74 1.68
N VAL A 58 11.97 7.58 1.44
CA VAL A 58 12.66 6.28 1.52
C VAL A 58 13.82 6.23 0.53
N ARG A 59 13.60 6.57 -0.74
CA ARG A 59 14.67 6.48 -1.76
C ARG A 59 15.80 7.49 -1.54
N ARG A 60 15.52 8.66 -0.96
CA ARG A 60 16.56 9.62 -0.56
C ARG A 60 17.40 9.14 0.61
N ARG A 61 16.80 8.40 1.53
CA ARG A 61 17.50 7.74 2.65
C ARG A 61 18.03 6.36 2.28
N ARG A 62 17.89 5.93 1.01
CA ARG A 62 18.28 4.59 0.53
C ARG A 62 17.60 3.45 1.30
N GLY A 63 16.44 3.71 1.89
CA GLY A 63 15.67 2.70 2.61
C GLY A 63 15.08 1.63 1.67
N GLY A 64 14.79 0.47 2.26
CA GLY A 64 14.19 -0.68 1.57
C GLY A 64 12.68 -0.78 1.77
N TRP A 65 12.13 -1.96 1.44
CA TRP A 65 10.72 -2.30 1.67
C TRP A 65 10.25 -2.20 3.13
N PRO A 66 11.07 -2.56 4.14
CA PRO A 66 10.69 -2.35 5.54
C PRO A 66 10.36 -0.88 5.86
N SER A 67 11.15 0.07 5.35
CA SER A 67 10.87 1.51 5.51
C SER A 67 9.59 1.93 4.80
N ILE A 68 9.29 1.36 3.62
CA ILE A 68 8.04 1.63 2.88
C ILE A 68 6.84 1.14 3.68
N LEU A 69 6.87 -0.10 4.18
CA LEU A 69 5.77 -0.67 4.96
C LEU A 69 5.56 0.10 6.26
N LEU A 70 6.64 0.49 6.95
CA LEU A 70 6.54 1.24 8.20
C LEU A 70 5.99 2.65 8.01
N LEU A 71 6.40 3.34 6.95
CA LEU A 71 5.80 4.63 6.57
C LEU A 71 4.39 4.49 6.01
N GLY A 72 4.05 3.34 5.42
CA GLY A 72 2.70 3.00 5.01
C GLY A 72 1.76 2.81 6.21
N LEU A 73 2.24 2.18 7.29
CA LEU A 73 1.51 2.15 8.56
C LEU A 73 1.34 3.56 9.15
N ALA A 74 2.40 4.37 9.10
CA ALA A 74 2.34 5.77 9.54
C ALA A 74 1.30 6.57 8.72
N TYR A 75 1.26 6.34 7.40
CA TYR A 75 0.23 6.91 6.53
C TYR A 75 -1.18 6.48 6.94
N GLY A 76 -1.40 5.20 7.23
CA GLY A 76 -2.69 4.71 7.74
C GLY A 76 -3.10 5.40 9.04
N ILE A 77 -2.17 5.68 9.95
CA ILE A 77 -2.46 6.45 11.19
C ILE A 77 -2.82 7.91 10.86
N VAL A 78 -2.15 8.53 9.89
CA VAL A 78 -2.48 9.90 9.46
C VAL A 78 -3.88 9.94 8.85
N GLU A 79 -4.19 9.02 7.95
CA GLU A 79 -5.49 8.96 7.29
C GLU A 79 -6.60 8.59 8.27
N GLU A 80 -6.55 7.40 8.87
CA GLU A 80 -7.62 6.86 9.71
C GLU A 80 -7.71 7.54 11.08
N GLY A 81 -6.57 7.97 11.62
CA GLY A 81 -6.46 8.55 12.95
C GLY A 81 -6.59 10.07 12.97
N LEU A 82 -5.86 10.78 12.10
CA LEU A 82 -5.84 12.26 12.12
C LEU A 82 -6.89 12.87 11.18
N ALA A 83 -6.95 12.41 9.93
CA ALA A 83 -7.84 13.00 8.94
C ALA A 83 -9.29 12.53 9.15
N LEU A 84 -9.53 11.22 9.21
CA LEU A 84 -10.86 10.65 9.40
C LEU A 84 -11.29 10.66 10.87
N GLN A 85 -10.37 10.41 11.80
CA GLN A 85 -10.65 10.10 13.21
C GLN A 85 -11.51 8.84 13.42
N ALA A 86 -11.58 7.97 12.41
CA ALA A 86 -12.31 6.71 12.45
C ALA A 86 -11.71 5.72 13.47
N LEU A 87 -10.40 5.79 13.75
CA LEU A 87 -9.77 4.94 14.76
C LEU A 87 -10.32 5.19 16.18
N SER A 88 -10.77 6.40 16.49
CA SER A 88 -11.25 6.79 17.83
C SER A 88 -12.74 7.09 17.90
N SER A 89 -13.40 7.31 16.76
CA SER A 89 -14.83 7.63 16.73
C SER A 89 -15.69 6.47 17.25
N PRO A 90 -16.65 6.74 18.15
CA PRO A 90 -17.60 5.73 18.62
C PRO A 90 -18.72 5.44 17.61
N THR A 91 -18.93 6.33 16.63
CA THR A 91 -20.12 6.35 15.76
C THR A 91 -19.80 6.14 14.31
N MET A 92 -18.62 6.58 13.87
CA MET A 92 -18.21 6.49 12.47
C MET A 92 -18.26 5.05 11.97
N TYR A 93 -18.96 4.83 10.84
CA TYR A 93 -19.10 3.53 10.17
C TYR A 93 -19.65 2.36 11.01
N GLY A 94 -20.12 2.60 12.25
CA GLY A 94 -20.50 1.54 13.18
C GLY A 94 -19.34 0.63 13.64
N VAL A 95 -18.09 1.03 13.39
CA VAL A 95 -16.91 0.16 13.60
C VAL A 95 -16.58 -0.09 15.07
N ALA A 96 -17.07 0.76 15.97
CA ALA A 96 -16.97 0.55 17.41
C ALA A 96 -17.66 -0.74 17.89
N GLY A 97 -18.63 -1.25 17.12
CA GLY A 97 -19.33 -2.51 17.39
C GLY A 97 -18.60 -3.76 16.89
N TRP A 98 -17.53 -3.61 16.11
CA TRP A 98 -16.84 -4.74 15.47
C TRP A 98 -16.10 -5.60 16.50
N ALA A 99 -15.37 -4.98 17.42
CA ALA A 99 -14.58 -5.65 18.45
C ALA A 99 -14.40 -4.77 19.70
N PRO A 100 -13.99 -5.35 20.86
CA PRO A 100 -13.66 -4.56 22.05
C PRO A 100 -12.61 -3.48 21.75
N ARG A 101 -12.88 -2.25 22.17
CA ARG A 101 -11.96 -1.13 21.97
C ARG A 101 -10.75 -1.26 22.89
N ILE A 102 -9.56 -1.02 22.34
CA ILE A 102 -8.28 -1.09 23.08
C ILE A 102 -7.74 0.32 23.18
N LEU A 103 -7.49 0.82 24.39
CA LEU A 103 -7.06 2.21 24.65
C LEU A 103 -8.02 3.26 24.03
N GLY A 104 -9.32 2.93 23.96
CA GLY A 104 -10.31 3.77 23.30
C GLY A 104 -10.23 3.75 21.77
N LEU A 105 -9.49 2.84 21.15
CA LEU A 105 -9.41 2.70 19.69
C LEU A 105 -10.23 1.52 19.18
N ASN A 106 -10.79 1.67 17.98
CA ASN A 106 -11.53 0.62 17.28
C ASN A 106 -10.55 -0.45 16.80
N SER A 107 -10.36 -1.51 17.60
CA SER A 107 -9.25 -2.46 17.48
C SER A 107 -9.28 -3.27 16.17
N ALA A 108 -10.41 -3.90 15.84
CA ALA A 108 -10.56 -4.65 14.58
C ALA A 108 -10.47 -3.73 13.35
N TYR A 109 -10.98 -2.50 13.45
CA TYR A 109 -10.87 -1.51 12.37
C TYR A 109 -9.43 -1.02 12.18
N ALA A 110 -8.68 -0.80 13.27
CA ALA A 110 -7.28 -0.46 13.22
C ALA A 110 -6.44 -1.63 12.65
N GLU A 111 -6.73 -2.84 13.09
CA GLU A 111 -6.08 -4.06 12.60
C GLU A 111 -6.33 -4.27 11.11
N LEU A 112 -7.54 -3.95 10.61
CA LEU A 112 -7.86 -4.00 9.19
C LEU A 112 -7.15 -2.89 8.40
N ASN A 113 -7.37 -1.63 8.76
CA ASN A 113 -7.04 -0.50 7.88
C ASN A 113 -5.56 -0.13 7.92
N LEU A 114 -4.86 -0.28 9.05
CA LEU A 114 -3.45 0.10 9.11
C LEU A 114 -2.58 -0.76 8.18
N PRO A 115 -2.61 -2.12 8.24
CA PRO A 115 -1.86 -2.96 7.31
C PRO A 115 -2.42 -2.87 5.89
N TYR A 116 -3.73 -2.68 5.73
CA TYR A 116 -4.35 -2.42 4.44
C TYR A 116 -3.70 -1.23 3.74
N HIS A 117 -3.60 -0.07 4.40
CA HIS A 117 -2.96 1.10 3.84
C HIS A 117 -1.47 0.88 3.56
N ALA A 118 -0.76 0.20 4.47
CA ALA A 118 0.65 -0.10 4.27
C ALA A 118 0.91 -0.93 3.01
N VAL A 119 0.02 -1.88 2.70
CA VAL A 119 0.16 -2.79 1.56
C VAL A 119 -0.51 -2.24 0.31
N PHE A 120 -1.83 -2.08 0.33
CA PHE A 120 -2.65 -1.74 -0.84
C PHE A 120 -2.56 -0.26 -1.22
N SER A 121 -2.50 0.65 -0.24
CA SER A 121 -2.38 2.09 -0.52
C SER A 121 -0.94 2.55 -0.74
N VAL A 122 0.07 1.82 -0.27
CA VAL A 122 1.47 2.29 -0.36
C VAL A 122 2.37 1.30 -1.10
N ALA A 123 2.56 0.10 -0.57
CA ALA A 123 3.57 -0.82 -1.11
C ALA A 123 3.27 -1.29 -2.54
N LEU A 124 2.04 -1.70 -2.85
CA LEU A 124 1.67 -2.22 -4.17
C LEU A 124 1.73 -1.12 -5.26
N PRO A 125 1.17 0.09 -5.07
CA PRO A 125 1.32 1.19 -6.04
C PRO A 125 2.79 1.55 -6.32
N ILE A 126 3.63 1.60 -5.28
CA ILE A 126 5.07 1.84 -5.44
C ILE A 126 5.72 0.72 -6.24
N LEU A 127 5.42 -0.55 -5.93
CA LEU A 127 5.95 -1.71 -6.64
C LEU A 127 5.58 -1.70 -8.13
N LEU A 128 4.32 -1.45 -8.45
CA LEU A 128 3.85 -1.37 -9.84
C LEU A 128 4.50 -0.21 -10.60
N THR A 129 4.66 0.94 -9.95
CA THR A 129 5.36 2.09 -10.57
C THR A 129 6.83 1.77 -10.80
N ASP A 130 7.50 1.13 -9.85
CA ASP A 130 8.91 0.69 -9.96
C ASP A 130 9.11 -0.42 -11.01
N LEU A 131 8.06 -1.21 -11.32
CA LEU A 131 8.04 -2.16 -12.45
C LEU A 131 7.80 -1.44 -13.79
N ALA A 132 6.96 -0.40 -13.81
CA ALA A 132 6.70 0.41 -15.00
C ALA A 132 7.88 1.32 -15.39
N PHE A 133 8.69 1.74 -14.42
CA PHE A 133 9.88 2.58 -14.59
C PHE A 133 11.14 1.97 -13.96
N PRO A 134 11.67 0.84 -14.49
CA PRO A 134 12.78 0.12 -13.85
C PRO A 134 14.05 0.96 -13.64
N SER A 135 14.35 1.89 -14.55
CA SER A 135 15.52 2.77 -14.47
C SER A 135 15.46 3.76 -13.30
N LEU A 136 14.28 3.98 -12.72
CA LEU A 136 14.04 4.90 -11.61
C LEU A 136 13.78 4.19 -10.28
N ARG A 137 13.72 2.85 -10.26
CA ARG A 137 13.34 2.04 -9.08
C ARG A 137 14.10 2.42 -7.81
N GLU A 138 15.42 2.58 -7.94
CA GLU A 138 16.32 2.89 -6.82
C GLU A 138 16.71 4.38 -6.74
N ARG A 139 16.03 5.26 -7.49
CA ARG A 139 16.35 6.70 -7.58
C ARG A 139 15.14 7.56 -7.24
N PRO A 140 15.30 8.72 -6.58
CA PRO A 140 14.21 9.70 -6.43
C PRO A 140 13.61 10.09 -7.80
N TYR A 141 12.29 10.22 -7.88
CA TYR A 141 11.54 10.66 -9.06
C TYR A 141 11.59 12.18 -9.21
N LEU A 142 11.59 12.91 -8.10
CA LEU A 142 11.43 14.36 -8.06
C LEU A 142 12.70 15.09 -7.61
N LYS A 143 12.76 16.40 -7.85
CA LYS A 143 13.71 17.29 -7.15
C LYS A 143 13.15 17.66 -5.78
N ARG A 144 13.96 18.34 -4.93
CA ARG A 144 13.53 18.78 -3.58
C ARG A 144 12.22 19.59 -3.62
N THR A 145 12.06 20.47 -4.60
CA THR A 145 10.84 21.27 -4.80
C THR A 145 9.61 20.39 -5.01
N GLY A 146 9.71 19.33 -5.82
CA GLY A 146 8.60 18.40 -6.03
C GLY A 146 8.22 17.61 -4.78
N VAL A 147 9.18 17.32 -3.90
CA VAL A 147 8.91 16.71 -2.58
C VAL A 147 8.16 17.68 -1.67
N VAL A 148 8.57 18.94 -1.63
CA VAL A 148 7.88 19.98 -0.85
C VAL A 148 6.45 20.15 -1.36
N VAL A 149 6.25 20.21 -2.68
CA VAL A 149 4.90 20.27 -3.28
C VAL A 149 4.08 19.06 -2.89
N ALA A 150 4.62 17.84 -2.98
CA ALA A 150 3.92 16.63 -2.57
C ALA A 150 3.55 16.66 -1.07
N ALA A 151 4.43 17.15 -0.21
CA ALA A 151 4.17 17.29 1.22
C ALA A 151 3.06 18.32 1.52
N VAL A 152 3.08 19.47 0.85
CA VAL A 152 2.03 20.49 0.99
C VAL A 152 0.69 19.95 0.50
N VAL A 153 0.67 19.31 -0.67
CA VAL A 153 -0.56 18.70 -1.23
C VAL A 153 -1.10 17.61 -0.30
N PHE A 154 -0.24 16.78 0.27
CA PHE A 154 -0.62 15.74 1.24
C PHE A 154 -1.28 16.34 2.49
N VAL A 155 -0.66 17.36 3.08
CA VAL A 155 -1.22 18.04 4.27
C VAL A 155 -2.56 18.70 3.94
N LEU A 156 -2.64 19.44 2.82
CA LEU A 156 -3.89 20.07 2.39
C LEU A 156 -4.98 19.02 2.09
N GLY A 157 -4.62 17.88 1.50
CA GLY A 157 -5.52 16.75 1.28
C GLY A 157 -6.06 16.18 2.59
N GLY A 158 -5.19 15.98 3.59
CA GLY A 158 -5.60 15.53 4.92
C GLY A 158 -6.52 16.52 5.63
N VAL A 159 -6.22 17.82 5.55
CA VAL A 159 -7.09 18.88 6.11
C VAL A 159 -8.45 18.89 5.41
N LEU A 160 -8.47 18.83 4.08
CA LEU A 160 -9.71 18.80 3.30
C LEU A 160 -10.54 17.55 3.63
N LEU A 161 -9.90 16.38 3.76
CA LEU A 161 -10.56 15.15 4.18
C LEU A 161 -11.14 15.29 5.59
N ARG A 162 -10.39 15.87 6.54
CA ARG A 162 -10.90 16.14 7.89
C ARG A 162 -12.12 17.03 7.89
N LEU A 163 -12.09 18.13 7.15
CA LEU A 163 -13.20 19.09 7.08
C LEU A 163 -14.46 18.46 6.47
N THR A 164 -14.29 17.71 5.37
CA THR A 164 -15.42 17.06 4.68
C THR A 164 -16.03 15.95 5.53
N VAL A 165 -15.22 15.11 6.17
CA VAL A 165 -15.68 14.02 7.05
C VAL A 165 -16.34 14.56 8.31
N ALA A 166 -15.76 15.58 8.95
CA ALA A 166 -16.35 16.27 10.09
C ALA A 166 -17.74 16.84 9.79
N ALA A 167 -17.97 17.28 8.56
CA ALA A 167 -19.22 17.92 8.17
C ALA A 167 -20.28 16.92 7.70
N SER A 168 -19.88 15.77 7.14
CA SER A 168 -20.80 14.90 6.40
C SER A 168 -20.89 13.45 6.89
N ILE A 169 -19.82 12.89 7.45
CA ILE A 169 -19.75 11.46 7.81
C ILE A 169 -19.81 11.24 9.32
N ASP A 170 -19.12 12.08 10.10
CA ASP A 170 -19.10 11.99 11.56
C ASP A 170 -19.33 13.37 12.21
N PRO A 171 -20.50 13.98 11.99
CA PRO A 171 -20.81 15.32 12.46
C PRO A 171 -20.77 15.43 13.98
N GLY A 172 -20.04 16.43 14.47
CA GLY A 172 -19.93 16.72 15.91
C GLY A 172 -18.86 15.92 16.65
N TYR A 173 -18.24 14.91 16.01
CA TYR A 173 -17.14 14.18 16.64
C TYR A 173 -15.80 14.92 16.47
N GLN A 174 -15.12 15.12 17.60
CA GLN A 174 -13.75 15.58 17.69
C GLN A 174 -13.03 14.68 18.70
N ALA A 175 -11.98 14.01 18.27
CA ALA A 175 -11.15 13.23 19.18
C ALA A 175 -10.55 14.16 20.27
N PRO A 176 -10.54 13.74 21.56
CA PRO A 176 -9.90 14.50 22.62
C PRO A 176 -8.43 14.77 22.26
N ALA A 177 -7.92 15.98 22.50
CA ALA A 177 -6.62 16.45 21.98
C ALA A 177 -5.42 15.50 22.26
N VAL A 178 -5.47 14.71 23.33
CA VAL A 178 -4.47 13.68 23.65
C VAL A 178 -4.38 12.59 22.57
N VAL A 179 -5.48 12.23 21.91
CA VAL A 179 -5.54 11.18 20.89
C VAL A 179 -4.80 11.58 19.60
N PRO A 180 -5.11 12.71 18.93
CA PRO A 180 -4.33 13.13 17.76
C PRO A 180 -2.88 13.47 18.13
N ALA A 181 -2.59 13.96 19.34
CA ALA A 181 -1.22 14.14 19.80
C ALA A 181 -0.45 12.79 19.87
N ALA A 182 -1.10 11.74 20.39
CA ALA A 182 -0.54 10.39 20.41
C ALA A 182 -0.32 9.83 18.99
N TYR A 183 -1.25 10.07 18.05
CA TYR A 183 -1.06 9.69 16.65
C TYR A 183 0.11 10.42 16.00
N VAL A 184 0.28 11.72 16.23
CA VAL A 184 1.44 12.47 15.74
C VAL A 184 2.73 11.92 16.31
N ALA A 185 2.77 11.59 17.61
CA ALA A 185 3.93 10.99 18.25
C ALA A 185 4.25 9.60 17.66
N ALA A 186 3.24 8.76 17.44
CA ALA A 186 3.41 7.45 16.81
C ALA A 186 3.93 7.56 15.38
N VAL A 187 3.35 8.45 14.56
CA VAL A 187 3.80 8.72 13.19
C VAL A 187 5.25 9.20 13.16
N ALA A 188 5.62 10.11 14.08
CA ALA A 188 6.99 10.60 14.19
C ALA A 188 7.97 9.47 14.56
N LEU A 189 7.61 8.62 15.53
CA LEU A 189 8.41 7.46 15.92
C LEU A 189 8.62 6.50 14.74
N LEU A 190 7.53 6.15 14.03
CA LEU A 190 7.59 5.27 12.86
C LEU A 190 8.47 5.87 11.76
N ALA A 191 8.38 7.19 11.52
CA ALA A 191 9.20 7.88 10.55
C ALA A 191 10.69 7.87 10.93
N VAL A 192 11.01 8.10 12.21
CA VAL A 192 12.40 8.05 12.73
C VAL A 192 12.98 6.64 12.55
N VAL A 193 12.24 5.61 12.93
CA VAL A 193 12.68 4.22 12.75
C VAL A 193 12.87 3.90 11.27
N ALA A 194 11.89 4.27 10.42
CA ALA A 194 11.90 3.97 8.99
C ALA A 194 13.07 4.63 8.24
N LEU A 195 13.40 5.87 8.59
CA LEU A 195 14.34 6.72 7.84
C LEU A 195 15.72 6.87 8.51
N GLY A 196 15.85 6.49 9.78
CA GLY A 196 17.06 6.65 10.58
C GLY A 196 17.65 5.34 11.12
N VAL A 197 16.82 4.33 11.43
CA VAL A 197 17.28 3.09 12.10
C VAL A 197 17.38 1.91 11.14
N LEU A 198 16.40 1.75 10.24
CA LEU A 198 16.37 0.59 9.34
C LEU A 198 17.54 0.58 8.35
N PRO A 199 18.04 -0.62 7.96
CA PRO A 199 19.23 -0.74 7.11
C PRO A 199 19.07 0.00 5.78
N SER A 200 20.03 0.86 5.49
CA SER A 200 20.14 1.52 4.18
C SER A 200 20.75 0.58 3.15
N ARG A 201 20.25 0.63 1.92
CA ARG A 201 20.86 -0.08 0.78
C ARG A 201 22.23 0.54 0.46
N PRO A 202 23.25 -0.27 0.13
CA PRO A 202 24.54 0.23 -0.31
C PRO A 202 24.40 1.17 -1.51
N ALA A 203 25.25 2.20 -1.56
CA ALA A 203 25.31 3.09 -2.73
C ALA A 203 25.62 2.27 -4.00
N PRO A 204 24.99 2.56 -5.14
CA PRO A 204 25.54 2.11 -6.42
C PRO A 204 26.97 2.65 -6.52
N ARG A 205 27.97 1.76 -6.61
CA ARG A 205 29.39 2.16 -6.73
C ARG A 205 29.57 2.88 -8.07
N THR A 206 29.65 4.20 -8.03
CA THR A 206 30.09 5.02 -9.16
C THR A 206 31.61 5.12 -9.09
N GLY A 207 32.32 4.13 -9.62
CA GLY A 207 33.78 4.15 -9.65
C GLY A 207 34.33 3.12 -10.64
N SER A 208 35.19 3.57 -11.54
CA SER A 208 35.91 2.84 -12.58
C SER A 208 37.06 1.98 -12.03
N HIS A 209 36.86 1.32 -10.89
CA HIS A 209 37.81 0.31 -10.42
C HIS A 209 37.46 -1.05 -11.02
N PRO A 210 38.45 -1.83 -11.49
CA PRO A 210 38.22 -3.21 -11.90
C PRO A 210 37.52 -3.93 -10.74
N ALA A 211 36.39 -4.57 -11.07
CA ALA A 211 35.58 -5.29 -10.11
C ALA A 211 36.48 -6.29 -9.37
N PRO A 212 36.52 -6.29 -8.02
CA PRO A 212 36.94 -7.47 -7.31
C PRO A 212 36.07 -8.64 -7.81
N GLU A 213 36.68 -9.80 -8.02
CA GLU A 213 35.96 -11.04 -8.36
C GLU A 213 34.66 -11.14 -7.54
N PRO A 214 33.55 -11.61 -8.14
CA PRO A 214 32.28 -11.71 -7.46
C PRO A 214 32.44 -12.61 -6.23
N ALA A 215 32.66 -11.98 -5.08
CA ALA A 215 32.65 -12.64 -3.78
C ALA A 215 31.39 -13.48 -3.75
N SER A 216 31.61 -14.79 -3.66
CA SER A 216 30.60 -15.85 -3.73
C SER A 216 29.29 -15.38 -3.12
N ARG A 217 28.30 -15.08 -3.97
CA ARG A 217 26.92 -14.90 -3.50
C ARG A 217 26.62 -16.13 -2.64
N PRO A 218 26.13 -15.96 -1.40
CA PRO A 218 25.75 -17.10 -0.58
C PRO A 218 24.85 -18.01 -1.44
N LYS A 219 25.17 -19.30 -1.48
CA LYS A 219 24.41 -20.31 -2.24
C LYS A 219 22.92 -20.10 -1.95
N PRO A 220 22.06 -20.07 -2.98
CA PRO A 220 20.63 -19.84 -2.79
C PRO A 220 20.08 -20.87 -1.80
N SER A 221 19.78 -20.43 -0.58
CA SER A 221 19.18 -21.26 0.45
C SER A 221 17.67 -21.30 0.20
N GLY A 222 17.26 -22.14 -0.74
CA GLY A 222 15.87 -22.41 -1.10
C GLY A 222 15.45 -21.89 -2.49
N ALA A 223 14.65 -22.66 -3.21
CA ALA A 223 14.07 -22.23 -4.47
C ALA A 223 12.93 -21.23 -4.21
N ALA A 224 12.94 -20.09 -4.89
CA ALA A 224 11.75 -19.25 -4.99
C ALA A 224 10.63 -20.07 -5.66
N PRO A 225 9.37 -19.94 -5.23
CA PRO A 225 8.27 -20.67 -5.85
C PRO A 225 8.09 -20.18 -7.28
N VAL A 226 7.49 -20.99 -8.15
CA VAL A 226 7.10 -20.53 -9.48
C VAL A 226 6.18 -19.30 -9.39
N PRO A 227 6.28 -18.31 -10.30
CA PRO A 227 5.60 -17.01 -10.14
C PRO A 227 4.09 -17.09 -9.86
N TRP A 228 3.38 -18.03 -10.47
CA TRP A 228 1.93 -18.17 -10.27
C TRP A 228 1.56 -18.57 -8.84
N VAL A 229 2.42 -19.32 -8.12
CA VAL A 229 2.20 -19.66 -6.71
C VAL A 229 2.25 -18.39 -5.84
N ALA A 230 3.17 -17.47 -6.14
CA ALA A 230 3.20 -16.17 -5.46
C ALA A 230 1.92 -15.36 -5.75
N GLY A 231 1.37 -15.46 -6.95
CA GLY A 231 0.07 -14.85 -7.29
C GLY A 231 -1.11 -15.48 -6.55
N VAL A 232 -1.19 -16.81 -6.48
CA VAL A 232 -2.25 -17.51 -5.72
C VAL A 232 -2.16 -17.17 -4.24
N LEU A 233 -0.94 -17.12 -3.66
CA LEU A 233 -0.73 -16.65 -2.29
C LEU A 233 -1.25 -15.22 -2.13
N GLY A 234 -0.87 -14.31 -3.04
CA GLY A 234 -1.31 -12.91 -3.00
C GLY A 234 -2.83 -12.81 -3.00
N ALA A 235 -3.52 -13.53 -3.90
CA ALA A 235 -4.98 -13.53 -3.99
C ALA A 235 -5.65 -14.06 -2.72
N GLY A 236 -5.19 -15.21 -2.23
CA GLY A 236 -5.73 -15.82 -1.01
C GLY A 236 -5.51 -14.95 0.23
N VAL A 237 -4.32 -14.36 0.38
CA VAL A 237 -3.99 -13.47 1.50
C VAL A 237 -4.80 -12.18 1.41
N GLY A 238 -4.87 -11.54 0.24
CA GLY A 238 -5.60 -10.29 0.04
C GLY A 238 -7.10 -10.45 0.32
N PHE A 239 -7.73 -11.47 -0.27
CA PHE A 239 -9.14 -11.77 -0.02
C PHE A 239 -9.38 -12.23 1.43
N GLY A 240 -8.58 -13.19 1.91
CA GLY A 240 -8.78 -13.80 3.22
C GLY A 240 -8.61 -12.82 4.36
N TYR A 241 -7.61 -11.94 4.29
CA TYR A 241 -7.39 -10.91 5.30
C TYR A 241 -8.58 -9.94 5.38
N LEU A 242 -9.09 -9.47 4.23
CA LEU A 242 -10.27 -8.61 4.18
C LEU A 242 -11.52 -9.34 4.71
N ALA A 243 -11.75 -10.58 4.27
CA ALA A 243 -12.90 -11.38 4.68
C ALA A 243 -12.90 -11.75 6.17
N LEU A 244 -11.73 -11.87 6.79
CA LEU A 244 -11.61 -12.12 8.21
C LEU A 244 -12.00 -10.90 9.05
N LEU A 245 -11.66 -9.69 8.60
CA LEU A 245 -11.73 -8.47 9.42
C LEU A 245 -12.87 -7.52 9.06
N PHE A 246 -13.25 -7.44 7.78
CA PHE A 246 -14.34 -6.58 7.33
C PHE A 246 -15.66 -7.34 7.38
N PRO A 247 -16.69 -6.86 8.10
CA PRO A 247 -18.01 -7.50 8.12
C PRO A 247 -18.71 -7.39 6.75
N PHE A 248 -19.17 -8.50 6.19
CA PHE A 248 -19.89 -8.55 4.92
C PHE A 248 -21.03 -9.58 4.95
N GLY A 249 -21.88 -9.59 3.93
CA GLY A 249 -22.95 -10.60 3.82
C GLY A 249 -23.98 -10.57 4.96
N GLY A 250 -24.27 -9.38 5.51
CA GLY A 250 -25.19 -9.20 6.65
C GLY A 250 -24.53 -9.35 8.02
N ALA A 251 -23.22 -9.65 8.10
CA ALA A 251 -22.50 -9.66 9.35
C ALA A 251 -22.39 -8.24 9.94
N VAL A 252 -22.60 -8.13 11.26
CA VAL A 252 -22.35 -6.88 12.02
C VAL A 252 -20.91 -6.84 12.56
N ARG A 253 -20.23 -7.98 12.57
CA ARG A 253 -18.89 -8.17 13.15
C ARG A 253 -18.01 -9.03 12.24
N PRO A 254 -16.68 -8.94 12.41
CA PRO A 254 -15.72 -9.69 11.60
C PRO A 254 -16.02 -11.19 11.60
N ALA A 255 -15.96 -11.80 10.41
CA ALA A 255 -16.18 -13.23 10.17
C ALA A 255 -17.44 -13.82 10.87
N PHE A 256 -18.55 -13.07 10.92
CA PHE A 256 -19.82 -13.50 11.53
C PHE A 256 -19.71 -13.87 13.03
N THR A 257 -18.70 -13.36 13.72
CA THR A 257 -18.48 -13.66 15.14
C THR A 257 -19.35 -12.82 16.08
N HIS A 258 -19.46 -13.24 17.35
CA HIS A 258 -20.20 -12.53 18.38
C HIS A 258 -19.42 -12.48 19.71
N GLY A 259 -19.65 -11.43 20.51
CA GLY A 259 -18.96 -11.24 21.79
C GLY A 259 -17.43 -11.17 21.63
N GLY A 260 -16.71 -11.86 22.52
CA GLY A 260 -15.25 -11.95 22.50
C GLY A 260 -14.67 -12.88 21.43
N TRP A 261 -15.50 -13.66 20.73
CA TRP A 261 -15.04 -14.58 19.68
C TRP A 261 -14.42 -13.89 18.47
N VAL A 262 -14.63 -12.57 18.32
CA VAL A 262 -13.95 -11.75 17.32
C VAL A 262 -12.42 -11.77 17.46
N ALA A 263 -11.89 -12.10 18.63
CA ALA A 263 -10.46 -12.31 18.80
C ALA A 263 -9.90 -13.42 17.89
N VAL A 264 -10.70 -14.43 17.54
CA VAL A 264 -10.27 -15.52 16.66
C VAL A 264 -9.96 -15.04 15.24
N PRO A 265 -10.88 -14.41 14.48
CA PRO A 265 -10.57 -13.92 13.14
C PRO A 265 -9.48 -12.83 13.15
N MET A 266 -9.40 -12.02 14.21
CA MET A 266 -8.28 -11.07 14.41
C MET A 266 -6.93 -11.79 14.49
N LEU A 267 -6.79 -12.76 15.39
CA LEU A 267 -5.56 -13.55 15.53
C LEU A 267 -5.19 -14.31 14.24
N VAL A 268 -6.19 -14.84 13.53
CA VAL A 268 -5.97 -15.52 12.23
C VAL A 268 -5.51 -14.51 11.19
N ALA A 269 -6.10 -13.31 11.12
CA ALA A 269 -5.71 -12.27 10.18
C ALA A 269 -4.26 -11.80 10.43
N ALA A 270 -3.89 -11.57 11.69
CA ALA A 270 -2.53 -11.27 12.10
C ALA A 270 -1.55 -12.38 11.69
N ALA A 271 -1.90 -13.65 11.97
CA ALA A 271 -1.07 -14.80 11.61
C ALA A 271 -0.88 -14.93 10.09
N VAL A 272 -1.94 -14.72 9.30
CA VAL A 272 -1.91 -14.71 7.84
C VAL A 272 -0.98 -13.60 7.33
N ALA A 273 -1.14 -12.37 7.81
CA ALA A 273 -0.31 -11.24 7.39
C ALA A 273 1.18 -11.44 7.72
N VAL A 274 1.48 -11.88 8.95
CA VAL A 274 2.86 -12.15 9.39
C VAL A 274 3.49 -13.29 8.59
N THR A 275 2.75 -14.39 8.41
CA THR A 275 3.24 -15.57 7.68
C THR A 275 3.47 -15.24 6.21
N ALA A 276 2.54 -14.51 5.56
CA ALA A 276 2.70 -14.07 4.18
C ALA A 276 3.93 -13.15 4.03
N GLY A 277 4.09 -12.17 4.91
CA GLY A 277 5.26 -11.28 4.92
C GLY A 277 6.58 -12.05 5.11
N TRP A 278 6.60 -13.02 6.03
CA TRP A 278 7.74 -13.89 6.26
C TRP A 278 8.09 -14.74 5.02
N LEU A 279 7.10 -15.37 4.40
CA LEU A 279 7.27 -16.18 3.18
C LEU A 279 7.80 -15.34 2.02
N VAL A 280 7.19 -14.18 1.76
CA VAL A 280 7.62 -13.27 0.69
C VAL A 280 9.05 -12.81 0.94
N ARG A 281 9.41 -12.45 2.18
CA ARG A 281 10.78 -12.08 2.53
C ARG A 281 11.76 -13.23 2.30
N ARG A 282 11.40 -14.44 2.71
CA ARG A 282 12.23 -15.65 2.53
C ARG A 282 12.45 -15.96 1.05
N TRP A 283 11.39 -15.94 0.24
CA TRP A 283 11.47 -16.18 -1.20
C TRP A 283 12.24 -15.08 -1.93
N ALA A 284 12.04 -13.82 -1.56
CA ALA A 284 12.78 -12.70 -2.14
C ALA A 284 14.29 -12.77 -1.83
N ALA A 285 14.66 -13.29 -0.65
CA ALA A 285 16.05 -13.47 -0.25
C ALA A 285 16.73 -14.70 -0.88
N SER A 286 15.96 -15.61 -1.51
CA SER A 286 16.46 -16.90 -1.96
C SER A 286 17.23 -16.86 -3.29
N GLY A 287 17.38 -15.68 -3.89
CA GLY A 287 18.15 -15.45 -5.12
C GLY A 287 17.42 -15.76 -6.43
N GLY A 288 16.29 -16.47 -6.38
CA GLY A 288 15.45 -16.79 -7.56
C GLY A 288 14.31 -15.80 -7.84
N TRP A 289 14.10 -14.81 -6.97
CA TRP A 289 13.01 -13.84 -7.12
C TRP A 289 13.26 -12.86 -8.25
N THR A 290 12.25 -12.65 -9.09
CA THR A 290 12.33 -11.80 -10.29
C THR A 290 11.15 -10.83 -10.36
N ASP A 291 11.22 -9.86 -11.25
CA ASP A 291 10.12 -8.93 -11.53
C ASP A 291 8.80 -9.66 -11.89
N ARG A 292 8.90 -10.86 -12.49
CA ARG A 292 7.73 -11.70 -12.77
C ARG A 292 7.07 -12.19 -11.48
N HIS A 293 7.84 -12.62 -10.47
CA HIS A 293 7.28 -13.00 -9.17
C HIS A 293 6.60 -11.81 -8.48
N SER A 294 7.23 -10.64 -8.50
CA SER A 294 6.65 -9.40 -7.96
C SER A 294 5.32 -9.03 -8.66
N LEU A 295 5.27 -9.15 -9.99
CA LEU A 295 4.07 -8.86 -10.77
C LEU A 295 2.95 -9.85 -10.48
N PHE A 296 3.26 -11.16 -10.41
CA PHE A 296 2.25 -12.17 -10.06
C PHE A 296 1.74 -12.00 -8.64
N LEU A 297 2.63 -11.79 -7.65
CA LEU A 297 2.23 -11.54 -6.26
C LEU A 297 1.30 -10.32 -6.16
N THR A 298 1.68 -9.21 -6.80
CA THR A 298 0.88 -7.98 -6.80
C THR A 298 -0.44 -8.18 -7.53
N GLY A 299 -0.43 -8.79 -8.71
CA GLY A 299 -1.64 -9.04 -9.48
C GLY A 299 -2.61 -9.98 -8.78
N GLY A 300 -2.07 -11.00 -8.09
CA GLY A 300 -2.84 -11.86 -7.22
C GLY A 300 -3.48 -11.10 -6.07
N ALA A 301 -2.68 -10.35 -5.30
CA ALA A 301 -3.19 -9.54 -4.19
C ALA A 301 -4.29 -8.58 -4.62
N LEU A 302 -4.11 -7.90 -5.76
CA LEU A 302 -5.11 -7.01 -6.33
C LEU A 302 -6.36 -7.75 -6.83
N ALA A 303 -6.21 -8.94 -7.43
CA ALA A 303 -7.35 -9.75 -7.84
C ALA A 303 -8.18 -10.21 -6.63
N GLY A 304 -7.52 -10.67 -5.56
CA GLY A 304 -8.21 -11.05 -4.32
C GLY A 304 -8.90 -9.87 -3.63
N HIS A 305 -8.23 -8.71 -3.62
CA HIS A 305 -8.77 -7.44 -3.16
C HIS A 305 -10.03 -7.00 -3.91
N THR A 306 -9.99 -6.98 -5.25
CA THR A 306 -11.14 -6.61 -6.07
C THR A 306 -12.27 -7.65 -5.98
N ALA A 307 -11.93 -8.94 -5.94
CA ALA A 307 -12.92 -9.99 -5.73
C ALA A 307 -13.65 -9.81 -4.39
N PHE A 308 -12.93 -9.43 -3.33
CA PHE A 308 -13.56 -9.08 -2.05
C PHE A 308 -14.50 -7.88 -2.22
N GLY A 309 -14.05 -6.81 -2.87
CA GLY A 309 -14.89 -5.63 -3.14
C GLY A 309 -16.19 -5.96 -3.87
N VAL A 310 -16.16 -6.86 -4.87
CA VAL A 310 -17.36 -7.33 -5.60
C VAL A 310 -18.34 -8.07 -4.68
N VAL A 311 -17.82 -8.85 -3.73
CA VAL A 311 -18.64 -9.63 -2.81
C VAL A 311 -19.19 -8.78 -1.67
N ALA A 312 -18.37 -7.89 -1.11
CA ALA A 312 -18.62 -7.23 0.17
C ALA A 312 -19.08 -5.76 0.04
N ASN A 313 -18.50 -4.99 -0.88
CA ASN A 313 -18.68 -3.52 -0.93
C ASN A 313 -19.63 -3.07 -2.04
N ALA A 314 -19.67 -3.80 -3.16
CA ALA A 314 -20.58 -3.52 -4.26
C ALA A 314 -22.03 -3.83 -3.85
N ALA A 315 -22.84 -2.77 -3.67
CA ALA A 315 -24.18 -2.86 -3.13
C ALA A 315 -25.21 -3.41 -4.15
N THR A 316 -25.13 -2.95 -5.40
CA THR A 316 -26.08 -3.32 -6.46
C THR A 316 -25.47 -4.28 -7.47
N LEU A 317 -26.31 -4.93 -8.29
CA LEU A 317 -25.81 -5.74 -9.41
C LEU A 317 -24.97 -4.90 -10.38
N ALA A 318 -25.37 -3.64 -10.62
CA ALA A 318 -24.60 -2.72 -11.45
C ALA A 318 -23.21 -2.48 -10.88
N ASP A 319 -23.10 -2.15 -9.58
CA ASP A 319 -21.80 -1.95 -8.92
C ASP A 319 -20.91 -3.20 -9.03
N LYS A 320 -21.50 -4.40 -8.90
CA LYS A 320 -20.77 -5.67 -9.02
C LYS A 320 -20.22 -5.89 -10.42
N LEU A 321 -21.03 -5.60 -11.45
CA LEU A 321 -20.62 -5.72 -12.85
C LEU A 321 -19.54 -4.69 -13.20
N GLU A 322 -19.71 -3.44 -12.76
CA GLU A 322 -18.76 -2.35 -12.95
C GLU A 322 -17.40 -2.66 -12.30
N LEU A 323 -17.41 -3.08 -11.03
CA LEU A 323 -16.18 -3.42 -10.31
C LEU A 323 -15.51 -4.67 -10.88
N SER A 324 -16.29 -5.66 -11.32
CA SER A 324 -15.76 -6.84 -12.03
C SER A 324 -15.10 -6.44 -13.35
N ALA A 325 -15.71 -5.55 -14.13
CA ALA A 325 -15.13 -5.04 -15.37
C ALA A 325 -13.83 -4.28 -15.10
N LEU A 326 -13.80 -3.45 -14.05
CA LEU A 326 -12.57 -2.77 -13.60
C LEU A 326 -11.46 -3.78 -13.22
N GLY A 327 -11.83 -4.86 -12.53
CA GLY A 327 -10.90 -5.96 -12.22
C GLY A 327 -10.32 -6.63 -13.46
N VAL A 328 -11.14 -6.87 -14.50
CA VAL A 328 -10.68 -7.42 -15.78
C VAL A 328 -9.71 -6.45 -16.47
N VAL A 329 -10.02 -5.15 -16.50
CA VAL A 329 -9.13 -4.12 -17.07
C VAL A 329 -7.79 -4.08 -16.32
N MET A 330 -7.82 -4.12 -14.99
CA MET A 330 -6.62 -4.17 -14.16
C MET A 330 -5.75 -5.39 -14.49
N ILE A 331 -6.34 -6.59 -14.59
CA ILE A 331 -5.61 -7.82 -14.96
C ILE A 331 -4.99 -7.68 -16.35
N ALA A 332 -5.72 -7.11 -17.32
CA ALA A 332 -5.20 -6.87 -18.67
C ALA A 332 -4.01 -5.90 -18.65
N LEU A 333 -4.09 -4.80 -17.90
CA LEU A 333 -2.99 -3.83 -17.76
C LEU A 333 -1.75 -4.45 -17.11
N LEU A 334 -1.93 -5.30 -16.09
CA LEU A 334 -0.83 -6.03 -15.45
C LEU A 334 -0.19 -7.04 -16.41
N ALA A 335 -0.98 -7.73 -17.22
CA ALA A 335 -0.46 -8.64 -18.26
C ALA A 335 0.34 -7.87 -19.32
N LEU A 336 -0.13 -6.69 -19.74
CA LEU A 336 0.61 -5.81 -20.66
C LEU A 336 1.93 -5.32 -20.06
N LEU A 337 1.92 -4.93 -18.78
CA LEU A 337 3.13 -4.57 -18.05
C LEU A 337 4.13 -5.74 -18.01
N GLY A 338 3.66 -6.95 -17.71
CA GLY A 338 4.48 -8.17 -17.73
C GLY A 338 5.13 -8.41 -19.09
N ARG A 339 4.36 -8.36 -20.17
CA ARG A 339 4.90 -8.50 -21.54
C ARG A 339 5.96 -7.45 -21.87
N ARG A 340 5.76 -6.20 -21.43
CA ARG A 340 6.74 -5.11 -21.62
C ARG A 340 8.03 -5.35 -20.84
N THR A 341 7.94 -5.82 -19.60
CA THR A 341 9.12 -6.15 -18.77
C THR A 341 9.94 -7.28 -19.38
N GLU A 342 9.29 -8.34 -19.88
CA GLU A 342 9.96 -9.47 -20.53
C GLU A 342 10.68 -9.05 -21.82
N LYS A 343 10.03 -8.25 -22.67
CA LYS A 343 10.64 -7.72 -23.90
C LYS A 343 11.89 -6.88 -23.59
N THR A 344 11.84 -6.07 -22.55
CA THR A 344 12.96 -5.22 -22.14
C THR A 344 14.14 -6.07 -21.66
N ALA A 345 13.88 -7.09 -20.84
CA ALA A 345 14.90 -8.02 -20.37
C ALA A 345 15.58 -8.78 -21.52
N ARG A 346 14.81 -9.30 -22.49
CA ARG A 346 15.35 -9.99 -23.68
C ARG A 346 16.23 -9.08 -24.53
N LYS A 347 15.86 -7.80 -24.70
CA LYS A 347 16.65 -6.84 -25.48
C LYS A 347 18.01 -6.53 -24.84
N ILE A 348 18.06 -6.49 -23.51
CA ILE A 348 19.32 -6.29 -22.77
C ILE A 348 20.21 -7.53 -22.93
N SER A 349 19.66 -8.73 -22.74
CA SER A 349 20.40 -9.99 -22.88
C SER A 349 20.96 -10.24 -24.28
N ARG A 350 20.37 -9.68 -25.34
CA ARG A 350 20.88 -9.81 -26.72
C ARG A 350 21.98 -8.80 -27.08
N ARG A 351 22.23 -7.81 -26.22
CA ARG A 351 23.24 -6.75 -26.42
C ARG A 351 24.51 -6.97 -25.61
N MET A 352 24.48 -7.94 -24.70
CA MET A 352 25.63 -8.43 -23.93
C MET A 352 26.10 -9.71 -24.61
#